data_AF-A0A8S2TDZ3-F1
#
_entry.id   AF-A0A8S2TDZ3-F1
#
_cell.length_a   1.000
_cell.length_b   1.000
_cell.length_c   1.000
_cell.angle_alpha   90.00
_cell.angle_beta   90.00
_cell.angle_gamma   90.00
#
_symmetry.space_group_name_H-M   'P 1'
#
loop_
_entity.id
_entity.type
_entity.pdbx_description
1 polymer ?
#
loop_
_entity_poly.entity_id
_entity_poly.type
_entity_poly.pdbx_seq_one_letter_code
_entity_poly.pdbx_strand_id
1 'polypeptide(L)' 'YTARDNENSHVTIVYIPAHLYHIAFELLKNSLRATAERYGLDAKEYPPVRVHIVKGHEDVTIAIADRG' A
#
# COMPACT_ATOMS: atom_id res chain seq x y z
N TYR A 1 17.04 3.79 16.73
CA TYR A 1 16.00 4.42 15.90
C TYR A 1 16.57 5.66 15.21
N THR A 2 17.49 5.47 14.26
CA THR A 2 18.01 6.57 13.45
C THR A 2 17.13 6.73 12.24
N ALA A 3 16.20 7.68 12.34
CA ALA A 3 15.55 8.26 11.17
C ALA A 3 16.61 8.98 10.34
N ARG A 4 16.82 8.51 9.11
CA ARG A 4 17.30 9.24 7.92
C ARG A 4 17.50 8.24 6.79
N ASP A 5 16.40 7.72 6.26
CA ASP A 5 16.40 7.24 4.89
C ASP A 5 15.73 8.32 4.04
N ASN A 6 16.50 8.83 3.08
CA ASN A 6 16.13 9.91 2.17
C ASN A 6 14.75 9.66 1.52
N GLU A 7 14.02 10.73 1.20
CA GLU A 7 12.70 10.75 0.54
C GLU A 7 12.64 10.07 -0.87
N ASN A 8 13.66 9.30 -1.25
CA ASN A 8 13.68 8.47 -2.44
C ASN A 8 14.49 7.17 -2.24
N SER A 9 14.40 6.55 -1.07
CA SER A 9 15.08 5.29 -0.78
C SER A 9 14.36 4.12 -1.46
N HIS A 10 14.94 3.61 -2.55
CA HIS A 10 14.47 2.37 -3.18
C HIS A 10 14.63 1.19 -2.21
N VAL A 11 13.52 0.49 -1.93
CA VAL A 11 13.53 -0.76 -1.15
C VAL A 11 13.68 -1.94 -2.09
N THR A 12 14.75 -2.70 -1.93
CA THR A 12 15.00 -3.94 -2.68
C THR A 12 14.91 -5.15 -1.75
N ILE A 13 14.20 -6.19 -2.21
CA ILE A 13 14.05 -7.48 -1.55
C ILE A 13 14.28 -8.62 -2.54
N VAL A 14 14.81 -9.74 -2.06
CA VAL A 14 14.80 -11.00 -2.82
C VAL A 14 13.46 -11.68 -2.58
N TYR A 15 12.61 -11.71 -3.59
CA TYR A 15 11.28 -12.29 -3.49
C TYR A 15 10.78 -12.74 -4.87
N ILE A 16 9.76 -13.61 -4.90
CA ILE A 16 9.11 -14.02 -6.14
C ILE A 16 8.13 -12.90 -6.56
N PRO A 17 8.37 -12.17 -7.67
CA PRO A 17 7.57 -10.98 -8.00
C PRO A 17 6.09 -11.28 -8.19
N ALA A 18 5.76 -12.44 -8.77
CA ALA A 18 4.38 -12.86 -9.03
C ALA A 18 3.54 -12.98 -7.74
N HIS A 19 4.12 -13.51 -6.66
CA HIS A 19 3.41 -13.68 -5.38
C HIS A 19 3.10 -12.33 -4.75
N LEU A 20 4.08 -11.42 -4.73
CA LEU A 20 3.90 -10.08 -4.18
C LEU A 20 2.86 -9.29 -4.99
N TYR A 21 2.94 -9.36 -6.32
CA TYR A 21 1.97 -8.69 -7.20
C TYR A 21 0.56 -9.18 -6.92
N HIS A 22 0.35 -10.49 -6.81
CA HIS A 22 -0.97 -11.06 -6.56
C HIS A 22 -1.54 -10.59 -5.21
N ILE A 23 -0.76 -10.65 -4.13
CA ILE A 23 -1.19 -10.19 -2.80
C ILE A 23 -1.51 -8.69 -2.83
N ALA A 24 -0.61 -7.86 -3.36
CA ALA A 24 -0.80 -6.42 -3.41
C ALA A 24 -2.01 -6.03 -4.26
N PHE A 25 -2.21 -6.70 -5.40
CA PHE A 25 -3.34 -6.46 -6.28
C PHE A 25 -4.68 -6.77 -5.61
N GLU A 26 -4.80 -7.93 -4.95
CA GLU A 26 -6.03 -8.30 -4.25
C GLU A 26 -6.34 -7.37 -3.08
N LEU A 27 -5.34 -7.00 -2.28
CA LEU A 27 -5.53 -6.06 -1.16
C LEU A 27 -5.91 -4.65 -1.66
N LEU A 28 -5.28 -4.17 -2.73
CA LEU A 28 -5.60 -2.87 -3.32
C LEU A 28 -7.02 -2.85 -3.90
N LYS A 29 -7.46 -3.90 -4.58
CA LYS A 29 -8.86 -4.02 -5.04
C LYS A 29 -9.84 -3.91 -3.87
N ASN A 30 -9.57 -4.61 -2.77
CA ASN A 30 -10.44 -4.57 -1.59
C ASN A 30 -10.51 -3.16 -0.98
N SER A 31 -9.37 -2.52 -0.78
CA SER A 31 -9.28 -1.15 -0.26
C SER A 31 -9.97 -0.11 -1.16
N LEU A 32 -9.79 -0.23 -2.48
CA LEU A 32 -10.45 0.65 -3.47
C LEU A 32 -11.95 0.42 -3.50
N ARG A 33 -12.39 -0.84 -3.43
CA ARG A 33 -13.82 -1.19 -3.38
C ARG A 33 -14.48 -0.60 -2.13
N ALA A 34 -13.89 -0.78 -0.95
CA ALA A 34 -14.42 -0.22 0.29
C ALA A 34 -14.54 1.31 0.20
N THR A 35 -13.50 1.97 -0.32
CA THR A 35 -13.52 3.42 -0.56
C THR A 35 -14.63 3.82 -1.54
N ALA A 36 -14.79 3.11 -2.66
CA ALA A 36 -15.84 3.42 -3.62
C ALA A 36 -17.25 3.20 -3.04
N GLU A 37 -17.47 2.11 -2.30
CA GLU A 37 -18.75 1.77 -1.66
C GLU A 37 -19.14 2.81 -0.60
N ARG A 38 -18.19 3.33 0.18
CA ARG A 38 -18.46 4.32 1.23
C ARG A 38 -18.79 5.71 0.69
N TYR A 39 -18.09 6.16 -0.35
CA TYR A 39 -18.26 7.52 -0.89
C TYR A 39 -19.33 7.59 -1.99
N GLY A 40 -19.65 6.46 -2.63
CA GLY A 40 -20.67 6.36 -3.65
C GLY A 40 -20.23 6.90 -5.02
N LEU A 41 -21.02 6.58 -6.06
CA LEU A 41 -20.69 6.90 -7.46
C LEU A 41 -20.70 8.40 -7.78
N ASP A 42 -21.46 9.19 -7.03
CA ASP A 42 -21.58 10.64 -7.20
C ASP A 42 -20.49 11.43 -6.46
N ALA A 43 -19.52 10.73 -5.85
CA ALA A 43 -18.40 11.35 -5.19
C ALA A 43 -17.58 12.18 -6.19
N LYS A 44 -17.45 13.47 -5.91
CA LYS A 44 -16.59 14.37 -6.72
C LYS A 44 -15.12 13.99 -6.61
N GLU A 45 -14.72 13.45 -5.46
CA GLU A 45 -13.36 13.01 -5.16
C GLU A 45 -13.39 11.82 -4.21
N TYR A 46 -12.39 10.93 -4.34
CA TYR A 46 -12.18 9.81 -3.42
C TYR A 46 -10.92 10.05 -2.60
N PRO A 47 -10.91 9.73 -1.30
CA PRO A 47 -9.68 9.79 -0.53
C PRO A 47 -8.66 8.78 -1.07
N PRO A 48 -7.36 9.11 -1.05
CA PRO A 48 -6.34 8.18 -1.53
C PRO A 48 -6.18 7.00 -0.59
N VAL A 49 -6.00 5.81 -1.16
CA VAL A 49 -5.45 4.64 -0.47
C VAL A 49 -3.95 4.89 -0.25
N ARG A 50 -3.52 4.90 1.01
CA ARG A 50 -2.11 5.11 1.36
C ARG A 50 -1.40 3.76 1.43
N VAL A 51 -0.22 3.68 0.81
CA VAL A 51 0.66 2.51 0.89
C VAL A 51 1.97 2.94 1.53
N HIS A 52 2.34 2.29 2.62
CA HIS A 52 3.61 2.50 3.31
C HIS A 52 4.47 1.25 3.16
N ILE A 53 5.69 1.42 2.67
CA ILE A 53 6.67 0.35 2.53
C ILE A 53 7.81 0.64 3.50
N VAL A 54 8.04 -0.29 4.42
CA VAL A 54 9.07 -0.18 5.44
C VAL A 54 9.96 -1.40 5.37
N LYS A 55 11.27 -1.19 5.25
CA LYS A 55 12.26 -2.25 5.37
C LYS A 55 12.78 -2.29 6.80
N GLY A 56 12.42 -3.33 7.53
CA GLY A 56 13.01 -3.68 8.82
C GLY A 56 14.36 -4.36 8.66
N HIS A 57 14.91 -4.83 9.79
CA HIS A 57 16.16 -5.60 9.77
C HIS A 57 15.96 -6.99 9.16
N GLU A 58 14.80 -7.61 9.41
CA GLU A 58 14.50 -8.99 9.01
C GLU A 58 13.29 -9.10 8.08
N ASP A 59 12.40 -8.10 8.12
CA ASP A 59 11.13 -8.09 7.41
C ASP A 59 10.99 -6.88 6.47
N VAL A 60 10.08 -6.99 5.51
CA VAL A 60 9.55 -5.85 4.76
C VAL A 60 8.06 -5.79 4.99
N THR A 61 7.62 -4.67 5.56
CA THR A 61 6.23 -4.40 5.84
C THR A 61 5.64 -3.53 4.73
N ILE A 62 4.54 -3.99 4.13
CA ILE A 62 3.71 -3.23 3.19
C ILE A 62 2.36 -3.01 3.86
N ALA A 63 2.11 -1.78 4.32
CA ALA A 63 0.85 -1.41 4.95
C ALA A 63 -0.04 -0.64 3.96
N ILE A 64 -1.24 -1.14 3.73
CA ILE A 64 -2.27 -0.52 2.87
C ILE A 64 -3.36 0.02 3.79
N ALA A 65 -3.63 1.32 3.69
CA ALA A 65 -4.62 2.01 4.51
C ALA A 65 -5.56 2.83 3.63
N ASP A 66 -6.82 2.41 3.57
CA ASP A 66 -7.89 3.13 2.89
C ASP A 66 -8.74 3.97 3.86
N ARG A 67 -9.77 4.63 3.32
CA ARG A 67 -10.80 5.33 4.09
C ARG A 67 -12.19 4.83 3.71
N GLY A 68 -12.30 3.58 3.26
CA GLY A 68 -13.57 2.91 3.03
C GLY A 68 -14.39 2.73 4.31
#